data_AF-A0A9D7ITB5-F1
#
_entry.id   AF-A0A9D7ITB5-F1
#
_cell.length_a   1.000
_cell.length_b   1.000
_cell.length_c   1.000
_cell.angle_alpha   90.00
_cell.angle_beta   90.00
_cell.angle_gamma   90.00
#
_symmetry.space_group_name_H-M   'P 1'
#
loop_
_entity.id
_entity.type
_entity.pdbx_description
1 polymer ?
#
loop_
_entity_poly.entity_id
_entity_poly.type
_entity_poly.pdbx_seq_one_letter_code
_entity_poly.pdbx_strand_id
1 'polypeptide(L)'
;MTIGAGPAGIYSARKLAEAGHEVVIINRDIKPGGLVEYGIYFNKHKLKEGVRKQFRQILADDHVHYLGHIKVGEKADLTINELRDLLKPSAMIIAAGAQGTKALGIPGDTAAGVYHAKDLVYHFNGLPPFSEKDFKIGDRVAIIGVGNVMVDIAHWLRR
;
A
#
# COMPACT_ATOMS: atom_id res chain seq x y z
N MET A 1 -5.10 -17.40 -5.63
CA MET A 1 -4.00 -16.53 -5.14
C MET A 1 -4.37 -15.08 -5.32
N THR A 2 -3.91 -14.21 -4.42
CA THR A 2 -4.05 -12.76 -4.51
C THR A 2 -2.69 -12.08 -4.46
N ILE A 3 -2.45 -11.11 -5.34
CA ILE A 3 -1.26 -10.25 -5.32
C ILE A 3 -1.65 -8.87 -4.79
N GLY A 4 -1.19 -8.55 -3.58
CA GLY A 4 -1.46 -7.33 -2.84
C GLY A 4 -2.36 -7.60 -1.62
N ALA A 5 -1.94 -7.12 -0.45
CA ALA A 5 -2.68 -7.24 0.81
C ALA A 5 -3.30 -5.90 1.25
N GLY A 6 -3.79 -5.10 0.29
CA GLY A 6 -4.70 -3.99 0.59
C GLY A 6 -6.12 -4.49 0.88
N PRO A 7 -7.09 -3.59 1.12
CA PRO A 7 -8.48 -3.97 1.37
C PRO A 7 -9.07 -4.89 0.30
N ALA A 8 -8.84 -4.57 -0.98
CA ALA A 8 -9.32 -5.39 -2.09
C ALA A 8 -8.78 -6.83 -2.03
N GLY A 9 -7.50 -7.00 -1.73
CA GLY A 9 -6.88 -8.33 -1.69
C GLY A 9 -7.34 -9.15 -0.47
N ILE A 10 -7.37 -8.52 0.70
CA ILE A 10 -7.79 -9.19 1.95
C ILE A 10 -9.27 -9.56 1.91
N TYR A 11 -10.16 -8.67 1.44
CA TYR A 11 -11.58 -9.00 1.35
C TYR A 11 -11.88 -10.05 0.26
N SER A 12 -11.13 -10.05 -0.84
CA SER A 12 -11.20 -11.14 -1.84
C SER A 12 -10.76 -12.47 -1.24
N ALA A 13 -9.68 -12.49 -0.46
CA ALA A 13 -9.24 -13.70 0.23
C ALA A 13 -10.29 -14.24 1.19
N ARG A 14 -10.93 -13.36 1.98
CA ARG A 14 -12.07 -13.74 2.82
C ARG A 14 -13.16 -14.43 2.02
N LYS A 15 -13.58 -13.85 0.89
CA LYS A 15 -14.70 -14.40 0.09
C LYS A 15 -14.37 -15.76 -0.51
N LEU A 16 -13.12 -15.98 -0.89
CA LEU A 16 -12.66 -17.27 -1.41
C LEU A 16 -12.52 -18.32 -0.28
N ALA A 17 -12.01 -17.93 0.89
CA ALA A 17 -11.93 -18.80 2.06
C ALA A 17 -13.34 -19.20 2.57
N GLU A 18 -14.29 -18.26 2.61
CA GLU A 18 -15.71 -18.52 2.91
C GLU A 18 -16.36 -19.50 1.91
N ALA A 19 -15.82 -19.60 0.69
CA ALA A 19 -16.25 -20.57 -0.33
C ALA A 19 -15.48 -21.91 -0.27
N GLY A 20 -14.59 -22.09 0.71
CA GLY A 20 -13.80 -23.32 0.91
C GLY A 20 -12.54 -23.42 0.05
N HIS A 21 -12.00 -22.30 -0.44
CA HIS A 21 -10.78 -22.29 -1.23
C HIS A 21 -9.56 -21.86 -0.42
N GLU A 22 -8.43 -22.49 -0.70
CA GLU A 22 -7.10 -22.06 -0.22
C GLU A 22 -6.64 -20.78 -0.94
N VAL A 23 -6.22 -19.78 -0.16
CA VAL A 23 -5.79 -18.48 -0.67
C VAL A 23 -4.42 -18.10 -0.15
N VAL A 24 -3.44 -18.12 -1.04
CA VAL A 24 -2.15 -17.46 -0.81
C VAL A 24 -2.26 -15.98 -1.18
N ILE A 25 -1.90 -15.09 -0.26
CA ILE A 25 -1.75 -13.64 -0.47
C ILE A 25 -0.26 -13.32 -0.53
N ILE A 26 0.22 -12.85 -1.69
CA ILE A 26 1.56 -12.30 -1.87
C ILE A 26 1.50 -10.79 -1.69
N ASN A 27 2.38 -10.19 -0.89
CA ASN A 27 2.39 -8.75 -0.69
C ASN A 27 3.79 -8.16 -0.68
N ARG A 28 3.94 -6.98 -1.31
CA ARG A 28 5.21 -6.23 -1.31
C ARG A 28 5.67 -5.91 0.10
N ASP A 29 4.76 -5.40 0.92
CA ASP A 29 5.10 -4.87 2.24
C ASP A 29 5.09 -6.00 3.27
N ILE A 30 5.90 -5.90 4.33
CA ILE A 30 5.86 -6.86 5.44
C ILE A 30 4.48 -6.84 6.10
N LYS A 31 3.98 -5.64 6.43
CA LYS A 31 2.69 -5.47 7.08
C LYS A 31 1.54 -5.45 6.06
N PRO A 32 0.46 -6.22 6.28
CA PRO A 32 -0.73 -6.15 5.45
C PRO A 32 -1.52 -4.86 5.73
N GLY A 33 -2.49 -4.56 4.86
CA GLY A 33 -3.45 -3.47 5.01
C GLY A 33 -3.34 -2.38 3.94
N GLY A 34 -2.23 -2.31 3.20
CA GLY A 34 -2.03 -1.33 2.13
C GLY A 34 -2.31 0.10 2.59
N LEU A 35 -3.17 0.84 1.88
CA LEU A 35 -3.51 2.22 2.25
C LEU A 35 -4.28 2.38 3.57
N VAL A 36 -4.89 1.33 4.12
CA VAL A 36 -5.44 1.41 5.49
C VAL A 36 -4.30 1.58 6.49
N GLU A 37 -3.18 0.91 6.24
CA GLU A 37 -1.99 0.99 7.09
C GLU A 37 -1.15 2.23 6.78
N TYR A 38 -0.92 2.49 5.50
CA TYR A 38 0.08 3.46 5.03
C TYR A 38 -0.51 4.70 4.35
N GLY A 39 -1.82 4.78 4.14
CA GLY A 39 -2.48 5.90 3.46
C GLY A 39 -3.34 6.77 4.38
N ILE A 40 -4.07 6.16 5.32
CA ILE A 40 -4.87 6.89 6.30
C ILE A 40 -3.94 7.70 7.21
N TYR A 41 -4.28 8.98 7.45
CA TYR A 41 -3.54 9.88 8.31
C TYR A 41 -3.12 9.24 9.65
N PHE A 42 -1.87 9.44 10.06
CA PHE A 42 -1.20 8.60 11.06
C PHE A 42 -1.89 8.59 12.44
N ASN A 43 -2.56 9.68 12.84
CA ASN A 43 -3.24 9.79 14.14
C ASN A 43 -4.70 9.29 14.15
N LYS A 44 -5.26 8.85 13.01
CA LYS A 44 -6.64 8.33 12.91
C LYS A 44 -6.73 6.88 13.43
N HIS A 45 -6.24 6.66 14.65
CA HIS A 45 -6.07 5.33 15.25
C HIS A 45 -7.38 4.54 15.34
N LYS A 46 -8.49 5.16 15.75
CA LYS A 46 -9.79 4.48 15.86
C LYS A 46 -10.25 3.87 14.54
N LEU A 47 -10.10 4.62 13.44
CA LEU A 47 -10.47 4.16 12.10
C LEU A 47 -9.55 3.01 11.64
N LYS A 48 -8.22 3.19 11.78
CA LYS A 48 -7.24 2.17 11.41
C LYS A 48 -7.47 0.88 12.20
N GLU A 49 -7.73 0.98 13.50
CA GLU A 49 -7.86 -0.20 14.37
C GLU A 49 -9.11 -1.02 14.09
N GLY A 50 -10.24 -0.38 13.79
CA GLY A 50 -11.47 -1.08 13.41
C GLY A 50 -11.26 -1.98 12.18
N VAL A 51 -10.61 -1.46 11.15
CA VAL A 51 -10.32 -2.20 9.92
C VAL A 51 -9.21 -3.23 10.12
N ARG A 52 -8.15 -2.89 10.87
CA ARG A 52 -7.08 -3.84 11.23
C ARG A 52 -7.61 -5.05 11.98
N LYS A 53 -8.59 -4.88 12.87
CA LYS A 53 -9.21 -6.01 13.58
C LYS A 53 -9.86 -6.98 12.59
N GLN A 54 -10.59 -6.48 11.61
CA GLN A 54 -11.20 -7.31 10.56
C GLN A 54 -10.13 -8.02 9.72
N PHE A 55 -9.06 -7.31 9.34
CA PHE A 55 -7.97 -7.91 8.57
C PHE A 55 -7.27 -9.02 9.35
N ARG A 56 -7.01 -8.82 10.65
CA ARG A 56 -6.44 -9.88 11.50
C ARG A 56 -7.32 -11.11 11.59
N GLN A 57 -8.65 -10.93 11.66
CA GLN A 57 -9.57 -12.06 11.67
C GLN A 57 -9.53 -12.83 10.34
N ILE A 58 -9.51 -12.13 9.21
CA ILE A 58 -9.45 -12.76 7.89
C ILE A 58 -8.12 -13.50 7.68
N LEU A 59 -7.01 -12.88 8.09
CA LEU A 59 -5.68 -13.46 7.95
C LEU A 59 -5.39 -14.60 8.96
N ALA A 60 -6.29 -14.81 9.92
CA ALA A 60 -6.20 -15.92 10.88
C ALA A 60 -7.07 -17.12 10.46
N ASP A 61 -7.75 -17.06 9.32
CA ASP A 61 -8.45 -18.20 8.73
C ASP A 61 -7.43 -19.22 8.21
N ASP A 62 -7.63 -20.50 8.52
CA ASP A 62 -6.69 -21.58 8.16
C ASP A 62 -6.52 -21.74 6.64
N HIS A 63 -7.49 -21.29 5.85
CA HIS A 63 -7.39 -21.31 4.38
C HIS A 63 -6.64 -20.09 3.81
N VAL A 64 -6.19 -19.14 4.65
CA VAL A 64 -5.54 -17.90 4.20
C VAL A 64 -4.08 -17.87 4.62
N HIS A 65 -3.20 -17.90 3.62
CA HIS A 65 -1.75 -17.91 3.82
C HIS A 65 -1.13 -16.58 3.37
N TYR A 66 -0.49 -15.86 4.28
CA TYR A 66 0.12 -14.56 4.00
C TYR A 66 1.63 -14.63 3.82
N LEU A 67 2.11 -14.16 2.67
CA LEU A 67 3.53 -14.04 2.34
C LEU A 67 3.85 -12.56 2.04
N GLY A 68 4.35 -11.86 3.04
CA GLY A 68 4.78 -10.47 2.93
C GLY A 68 6.23 -10.32 2.47
N HIS A 69 6.64 -9.09 2.19
CA HIS A 69 7.98 -8.74 1.75
C HIS A 69 8.40 -9.29 0.37
N ILE A 70 7.45 -9.49 -0.55
CA ILE A 70 7.70 -10.05 -1.88
C ILE A 70 7.11 -9.11 -2.95
N LYS A 71 7.97 -8.47 -3.74
CA LYS A 71 7.57 -7.65 -4.88
C LYS A 71 7.30 -8.54 -6.08
N VAL A 72 6.19 -8.27 -6.77
CA VAL A 72 5.80 -8.97 -8.00
C VAL A 72 5.83 -8.02 -9.19
N GLY A 73 6.51 -8.41 -10.27
CA GLY A 73 6.64 -7.65 -11.51
C GLY A 73 7.86 -8.07 -12.34
N GLU A 74 7.96 -7.60 -13.58
CA GLU A 74 9.01 -8.00 -14.54
C GLU A 74 10.46 -7.74 -14.07
N LYS A 75 10.65 -6.81 -13.13
CA LYS A 75 11.96 -6.45 -12.55
C LYS A 75 11.90 -6.48 -11.02
N ALA A 76 11.18 -7.45 -10.47
CA ALA A 76 10.93 -7.59 -9.04
C ALA A 76 11.50 -8.91 -8.50
N ASP A 77 11.11 -9.30 -7.29
CA ASP A 77 11.58 -10.54 -6.66
C ASP A 77 10.99 -11.78 -7.36
N LEU A 78 9.76 -11.67 -7.85
CA LEU A 78 9.09 -12.69 -8.65
C LEU A 78 8.27 -12.07 -9.79
N THR A 79 8.17 -12.76 -10.91
CA THR A 79 7.28 -12.45 -12.02
C THR A 79 5.94 -13.18 -11.86
N ILE A 80 4.92 -12.74 -12.61
CA ILE A 80 3.63 -13.44 -12.66
C ILE A 80 3.80 -14.86 -13.21
N ASN A 81 4.69 -15.06 -14.18
CA ASN A 81 4.92 -16.38 -14.77
C ASN A 81 5.61 -17.33 -13.79
N GLU A 82 6.63 -16.88 -13.07
CA GLU A 82 7.26 -17.69 -12.02
C GLU A 82 6.25 -18.08 -10.93
N LEU A 83 5.37 -17.15 -10.51
CA LEU A 83 4.31 -17.47 -9.55
C LEU A 83 3.33 -18.52 -10.08
N ARG A 84 3.00 -18.47 -11.38
CA ARG A 84 2.15 -19.48 -12.02
C ARG A 84 2.81 -20.84 -12.03
N ASP A 85 4.10 -20.89 -12.34
CA ASP A 85 4.84 -22.15 -12.46
C ASP A 85 5.12 -22.80 -11.10
N LEU A 86 5.49 -21.99 -10.10
CA LEU A 86 5.84 -22.44 -8.75
C LEU A 86 4.61 -22.86 -7.94
N LEU A 87 3.56 -22.04 -7.93
CA LEU A 87 2.41 -22.22 -7.04
C LEU A 87 1.16 -22.77 -7.75
N LYS A 88 1.17 -22.82 -9.10
CA LYS A 88 0.11 -23.38 -9.94
C LYS A 88 -1.30 -22.99 -9.49
N PRO A 89 -1.58 -21.70 -9.22
CA PRO A 89 -2.88 -21.30 -8.71
C PRO A 89 -3.96 -21.47 -9.79
N SER A 90 -5.13 -21.95 -9.40
CA SER A 90 -6.29 -22.04 -10.31
C SER A 90 -6.74 -20.66 -10.83
N ALA A 91 -6.51 -19.61 -10.04
CA ALA A 91 -6.78 -18.22 -10.41
C ALA A 91 -5.87 -17.24 -9.66
N MET A 92 -5.63 -16.09 -10.27
CA MET A 92 -4.85 -14.98 -9.71
C MET A 92 -5.67 -13.70 -9.69
N ILE A 93 -5.78 -13.07 -8.51
CA ILE A 93 -6.38 -11.76 -8.32
C ILE A 93 -5.28 -10.72 -8.19
N ILE A 94 -5.27 -9.73 -9.08
CA ILE A 94 -4.32 -8.61 -9.01
C ILE A 94 -4.95 -7.47 -8.21
N ALA A 95 -4.56 -7.35 -6.95
CA ALA A 95 -5.04 -6.35 -5.99
C ALA A 95 -3.91 -5.39 -5.56
N ALA A 96 -2.99 -5.07 -6.47
CA ALA A 96 -1.80 -4.25 -6.20
C ALA A 96 -2.10 -2.76 -5.94
N GLY A 97 -3.30 -2.29 -6.29
CA GLY A 97 -3.67 -0.88 -6.18
C GLY A 97 -2.89 0.05 -7.12
N ALA A 98 -3.14 1.36 -7.01
CA ALA A 98 -2.49 2.36 -7.85
C ALA A 98 -1.13 2.77 -7.28
N GLN A 99 -0.07 2.06 -7.68
CA GLN A 99 1.28 2.29 -7.16
C GLN A 99 2.07 3.41 -7.85
N GLY A 100 1.60 3.93 -8.99
CA GLY A 100 2.24 5.05 -9.70
C GLY A 100 2.04 6.41 -9.03
N THR A 101 2.69 7.43 -9.57
CA THR A 101 2.40 8.85 -9.30
C THR A 101 2.17 9.55 -10.64
N LYS A 102 1.48 10.69 -10.62
CA LYS A 102 1.35 11.57 -11.78
C LYS A 102 2.35 12.71 -11.63
N ALA A 103 3.23 12.86 -12.62
CA ALA A 103 4.06 14.06 -12.76
C ALA A 103 3.21 15.25 -13.19
N LEU A 104 3.68 16.46 -12.91
CA LEU A 104 3.01 17.68 -13.37
C LEU A 104 3.29 17.93 -14.86
N GLY A 105 4.42 17.44 -15.38
CA GLY A 105 4.80 17.62 -16.79
C GLY A 105 5.20 19.06 -17.11
N ILE A 106 5.70 19.80 -16.12
CA ILE A 106 6.11 21.20 -16.24
C ILE A 106 7.59 21.36 -15.95
N PRO A 107 8.27 22.39 -16.49
CA PRO A 107 9.66 22.66 -16.17
C PRO A 107 9.89 22.73 -14.65
N GLY A 108 10.85 21.93 -14.16
CA GLY A 108 11.21 21.90 -12.74
C GLY A 108 10.42 20.90 -11.88
N ASP A 109 9.53 20.08 -12.44
CA ASP A 109 8.75 19.08 -11.67
C ASP A 109 9.56 17.90 -11.09
N THR A 110 10.87 17.88 -11.34
CA THR A 110 11.87 16.96 -10.77
C THR A 110 12.92 17.67 -9.91
N ALA A 111 12.77 18.98 -9.68
CA ALA A 111 13.72 19.75 -8.87
C ALA A 111 13.75 19.29 -7.40
N ALA A 112 14.87 19.50 -6.72
CA ALA A 112 14.96 19.27 -5.28
C ALA A 112 13.90 20.10 -4.53
N GLY A 113 13.19 19.47 -3.60
CA GLY A 113 12.06 20.08 -2.89
C GLY A 113 10.70 19.85 -3.56
N VAL A 114 10.66 19.27 -4.76
CA VAL A 114 9.41 18.81 -5.39
C VAL A 114 9.17 17.34 -5.03
N TYR A 115 8.09 17.09 -4.30
CA TYR A 115 7.75 15.77 -3.79
C TYR A 115 6.35 15.33 -4.22
N HIS A 116 6.19 14.05 -4.51
CA HIS A 116 4.87 13.47 -4.68
C HIS A 116 4.17 13.32 -3.33
N ALA A 117 2.91 13.73 -3.25
CA ALA A 117 2.09 13.63 -2.05
C ALA A 117 2.09 12.23 -1.41
N LYS A 118 2.00 11.19 -2.24
CA LYS A 118 2.01 9.79 -1.79
C LYS A 118 3.28 9.43 -1.01
N ASP A 119 4.43 9.94 -1.43
CA ASP A 119 5.71 9.64 -0.78
C ASP A 119 5.76 10.23 0.63
N LEU A 120 5.27 11.46 0.82
CA LEU A 120 5.12 12.08 2.14
C LEU A 120 4.11 11.33 3.01
N VAL A 121 2.99 10.89 2.43
CA VAL A 121 1.98 10.10 3.15
C VAL A 121 2.55 8.79 3.66
N TYR A 122 3.34 8.10 2.84
CA TYR A 122 4.04 6.88 3.23
C TYR A 122 5.13 7.16 4.27
N HIS A 123 5.83 8.29 4.16
CA HIS A 123 6.84 8.71 5.10
C HIS A 123 6.26 8.89 6.52
N PHE A 124 5.23 9.73 6.68
CA PHE A 124 4.65 9.97 7.99
C PHE A 124 3.81 8.80 8.54
N ASN A 125 3.51 7.79 7.71
CA ASN A 125 2.92 6.53 8.15
C ASN A 125 3.96 5.41 8.38
N GLY A 126 5.26 5.69 8.21
CA GLY A 126 6.31 4.75 8.57
C GLY A 126 6.49 3.58 7.59
N LEU A 127 6.22 3.77 6.29
CA LEU A 127 6.46 2.75 5.27
C LEU A 127 7.87 2.85 4.66
N PRO A 128 8.77 1.86 4.84
CA PRO A 128 10.03 1.82 4.12
C PRO A 128 9.85 1.62 2.60
N PRO A 129 10.74 2.17 1.76
CA PRO A 129 11.85 3.05 2.12
C PRO A 129 11.43 4.52 2.29
N PHE A 130 10.14 4.85 2.14
CA PHE A 130 9.66 6.24 2.19
C PHE A 130 9.88 6.89 3.55
N SER A 131 9.70 6.14 4.63
CA SER A 131 9.97 6.59 6.00
C SER A 131 11.45 6.88 6.28
N GLU A 132 12.35 6.35 5.46
CA GLU A 132 13.81 6.54 5.60
C GLU A 132 14.31 7.73 4.76
N LYS A 133 13.46 8.28 3.87
CA LYS A 133 13.80 9.46 3.09
C LYS A 133 13.80 10.71 3.97
N ASP A 134 14.83 11.54 3.78
CA ASP A 134 14.93 12.88 4.36
C ASP A 134 14.24 13.89 3.44
N PHE A 135 13.02 14.29 3.79
CA PHE A 135 12.27 15.32 3.07
C PHE A 135 12.67 16.71 3.59
N LYS A 136 13.35 17.49 2.75
CA LYS A 136 13.73 18.88 3.08
C LYS A 136 12.55 19.80 2.86
N ILE A 137 11.88 20.16 3.95
CA ILE A 137 10.70 21.02 3.94
C ILE A 137 11.09 22.34 4.61
N GLY A 138 10.97 23.45 3.86
CA GLY A 138 11.21 24.80 4.38
C GLY A 138 9.93 25.48 4.88
N ASP A 139 10.05 26.74 5.30
CA ASP A 139 8.96 27.51 5.92
C ASP A 139 7.79 27.84 4.98
N ARG A 140 8.04 27.85 3.67
CA ARG A 140 7.04 28.17 2.63
C ARG A 140 6.84 26.96 1.74
N VAL A 141 5.66 26.35 1.84
CA VAL A 141 5.30 25.16 1.06
C VAL A 141 4.10 25.46 0.17
N ALA A 142 4.21 25.09 -1.11
CA ALA A 142 3.07 25.06 -2.02
C ALA A 142 2.57 23.61 -2.15
N ILE A 143 1.24 23.43 -2.05
CA ILE A 143 0.59 22.12 -2.20
C ILE A 143 -0.30 22.17 -3.43
N ILE A 144 -0.09 21.24 -4.37
CA ILE A 144 -0.81 21.22 -5.64
C ILE A 144 -1.92 20.18 -5.60
N GLY A 145 -3.17 20.64 -5.72
CA GLY A 145 -4.37 19.82 -5.71
C GLY A 145 -5.33 20.18 -4.57
N VAL A 146 -6.57 19.70 -4.66
CA VAL A 146 -7.68 20.05 -3.73
C VAL A 146 -8.36 18.81 -3.11
N GLY A 147 -7.65 17.68 -3.06
CA GLY A 147 -8.16 16.44 -2.46
C GLY A 147 -7.81 16.28 -0.98
N ASN A 148 -8.44 15.32 -0.31
CA ASN A 148 -8.22 15.02 1.12
C ASN A 148 -6.75 14.74 1.47
N VAL A 149 -5.98 14.14 0.55
CA VAL A 149 -4.54 13.91 0.75
C VAL A 149 -3.78 15.23 0.94
N MET A 150 -4.18 16.30 0.25
CA MET A 150 -3.55 17.61 0.40
C MET A 150 -3.86 18.24 1.76
N VAL A 151 -5.07 18.01 2.29
CA VAL A 151 -5.46 18.42 3.64
C VAL A 151 -4.64 17.66 4.69
N ASP A 152 -4.48 16.35 4.52
CA ASP A 152 -3.65 15.52 5.40
C ASP A 152 -2.19 16.01 5.40
N ILE A 153 -1.62 16.32 4.23
CA ILE A 153 -0.25 16.89 4.13
C ILE A 153 -0.17 18.27 4.77
N ALA A 154 -1.11 19.18 4.47
CA ALA A 154 -1.16 20.50 5.09
C ALA A 154 -1.24 20.40 6.62
N HIS A 155 -2.03 19.47 7.15
CA HIS A 155 -2.12 19.24 8.58
C HIS A 155 -0.82 18.71 9.17
N TRP A 156 -0.13 17.79 8.49
CA TRP A 156 1.17 17.27 8.93
C TRP A 156 2.29 18.32 8.91
N LEU A 157 2.27 19.24 7.94
CA LEU A 157 3.25 20.33 7.81
C LEU A 157 3.09 21.42 8.88
N ARG A 158 1.93 21.54 9.52
CA ARG A 158 1.65 22.57 10.55
C ARG A 158 2.24 22.26 11.94
N ARG A 159 3.22 21.37 12.01
CA ARG A 159 3.84 20.90 13.25
C ARG A 159 5.01 21.77 13.66
#